data_AF-A0A3L7NAV6-F1
#
_entry.id   AF-A0A3L7NAV6-F1
#
_cell.length_a   1.000
_cell.length_b   1.000
_cell.length_c   1.000
_cell.angle_alpha   90.00
_cell.angle_beta   90.00
_cell.angle_gamma   90.00
#
_symmetry.space_group_name_H-M   'P 1'
#
loop_
_entity.id
_entity.type
_entity.pdbx_description
1 polymer ?
#
loop_
_entity_poly.entity_id
_entity_poly.type
_entity_poly.pdbx_seq_one_letter_code
_entity_poly.pdbx_strand_id
1 'polypeptide(L)'
;MSGTAGERHQRGPALGIARLLLVTATIVAIWMIVLPWLGSRPAISRHIETMEAAGVQPGAMFYTELERLPLRSEWIEQHLVLWP
;
A
#
# COMPACT_ATOMS: atom_id res chain seq x y z
N MET A 1 -38.71 -1.42 -33.62
CA MET A 1 -37.79 -0.28 -33.83
C MET A 1 -38.06 0.75 -32.74
N SER A 2 -37.12 0.93 -31.82
CA SER A 2 -36.81 2.20 -31.11
C SER A 2 -35.80 1.87 -30.02
N GLY A 3 -34.56 2.31 -30.23
CA GLY A 3 -33.42 2.04 -29.37
C GLY A 3 -33.41 2.94 -28.14
N THR A 4 -33.23 2.34 -26.97
CA THR A 4 -32.95 2.99 -25.68
C THR A 4 -31.44 3.07 -25.45
N ALA A 5 -30.71 3.64 -26.42
CA ALA A 5 -29.27 3.88 -26.33
C ALA A 5 -29.04 5.39 -26.28
N GLY A 6 -29.02 6.00 -25.09
CA GLY A 6 -28.83 7.46 -25.06
C GLY A 6 -28.59 8.15 -23.73
N GLU A 7 -28.73 7.48 -22.58
CA GLU A 7 -28.56 8.17 -21.29
C GLU A 7 -27.25 7.85 -20.59
N ARG A 8 -26.14 7.80 -21.34
CA ARG A 8 -24.82 8.00 -20.73
C ARG A 8 -24.63 9.48 -20.48
N HIS A 9 -25.22 9.91 -19.37
CA HIS A 9 -25.09 11.22 -18.75
C HIS A 9 -23.63 11.70 -18.87
N GLN A 10 -23.43 12.68 -19.75
CA GLN A 10 -22.19 13.43 -19.90
C GLN A 10 -21.90 14.17 -18.58
N ARG A 11 -21.31 13.49 -17.61
CA ARG A 11 -20.63 14.18 -16.50
C ARG A 11 -19.45 14.89 -17.15
N GLY A 12 -19.52 16.20 -17.30
CA GLY A 12 -18.55 16.99 -18.09
C GLY A 12 -17.09 16.66 -17.73
N PRO A 13 -16.15 16.76 -18.68
CA PRO A 13 -14.75 16.35 -18.49
C PRO A 13 -14.07 17.03 -17.30
N ALA A 14 -14.53 18.24 -16.94
CA ALA A 14 -14.07 18.99 -15.77
C ALA A 14 -14.26 18.22 -14.44
N LEU A 15 -15.37 17.50 -14.26
CA LEU A 15 -15.62 16.72 -13.04
C LEU A 15 -14.70 15.49 -12.99
N GLY A 16 -14.40 14.88 -14.14
CA GLY A 16 -13.47 13.77 -14.25
C GLY A 16 -12.03 14.18 -13.92
N ILE A 17 -11.57 15.30 -14.47
CA ILE A 17 -10.23 15.84 -14.21
C ILE A 17 -10.10 16.28 -12.75
N ALA A 18 -11.11 16.97 -12.19
CA ALA A 18 -11.09 17.38 -10.79
C ALA A 18 -10.98 16.17 -9.85
N ARG A 19 -11.71 15.08 -10.14
CA ARG A 19 -11.62 13.83 -9.36
C ARG A 19 -10.25 13.16 -9.50
N LEU A 20 -9.67 13.16 -10.71
CA LEU A 20 -8.32 12.63 -10.92
C LEU A 20 -7.30 13.43 -10.10
N LEU A 21 -7.31 14.76 -10.21
CA LEU A 21 -6.42 15.65 -9.45
C LEU A 21 -6.57 15.46 -7.94
N LEU A 22 -7.80 15.33 -7.44
CA LEU A 22 -8.05 15.08 -6.02
C LEU A 22 -7.43 13.76 -5.56
N VAL A 23 -7.63 12.68 -6.31
CA VAL A 23 -7.05 11.36 -5.97
C VAL A 23 -5.53 11.41 -6.04
N THR A 24 -4.97 11.98 -7.11
CA THR A 24 -3.52 12.13 -7.24
C THR A 24 -2.93 12.97 -6.12
N ALA A 25 -3.54 14.11 -5.80
CA ALA A 25 -3.10 14.97 -4.69
C ALA A 25 -3.18 14.25 -3.34
N THR A 26 -4.22 13.44 -3.13
CA THR A 26 -4.35 12.62 -1.91
C THR A 26 -3.22 11.60 -1.81
N ILE A 27 -2.91 10.88 -2.89
CA ILE A 27 -1.81 9.91 -2.92
C ILE A 27 -0.47 10.59 -2.65
N VAL A 28 -0.22 11.73 -3.29
CA VAL A 28 1.00 12.52 -3.10
C VAL A 28 1.11 13.01 -1.65
N ALA A 29 0.03 13.53 -1.07
CA ALA A 29 0.02 13.98 0.32
C ALA A 29 0.28 12.82 1.30
N ILE A 30 -0.30 11.64 1.04
CA ILE A 30 -0.04 10.44 1.85
C ILE A 30 1.45 10.08 1.78
N TRP A 31 2.01 9.99 0.58
CA TRP A 31 3.40 9.60 0.36
C TRP A 31 4.42 10.61 0.93
N MET A 32 4.18 11.90 0.71
CA MET A 32 5.17 12.94 1.03
C MET A 32 5.01 13.51 2.44
N ILE A 33 3.85 13.36 3.07
CA ILE A 33 3.57 13.98 4.38
C ILE A 33 3.25 12.89 5.40
N VAL A 34 2.22 12.08 5.14
CA VAL A 34 1.70 11.15 6.16
C VAL A 34 2.71 10.06 6.47
N LEU A 35 3.28 9.40 5.45
CA LEU A 35 4.28 8.35 5.63
C LEU A 35 5.54 8.82 6.37
N PRO A 36 6.23 9.90 5.96
CA PRO A 36 7.44 10.34 6.65
C PRO A 36 7.15 10.86 8.07
N TRP A 37 6.00 11.49 8.29
CA TRP A 37 5.59 11.89 9.63
C TRP A 37 5.35 10.68 10.54
N LEU A 38 4.73 9.62 10.00
CA LEU A 38 4.52 8.37 10.72
C LEU A 38 5.84 7.64 10.99
N GLY A 39 6.73 7.59 9.99
CA GLY A 39 8.08 7.03 10.10
C GLY A 39 8.95 7.72 11.15
N SER A 40 8.80 9.04 11.29
CA SER A 40 9.50 9.85 12.30
C SER A 40 9.08 9.55 13.75
N ARG A 41 8.04 8.75 13.97
CA ARG A 41 7.62 8.39 15.33
C ARG A 41 8.66 7.44 15.96
N PRO A 42 9.01 7.61 17.25
CA PRO A 42 10.08 6.85 17.89
C PRO A 42 9.88 5.33 17.84
N ALA A 43 8.63 4.87 17.98
CA ALA A 43 8.30 3.45 17.92
C ALA A 43 8.53 2.84 16.53
N ILE A 44 8.27 3.62 15.48
CA ILE A 44 8.39 3.17 14.08
C ILE A 44 9.85 3.29 13.63
N SER A 45 10.53 4.40 13.93
CA SER A 45 11.98 4.54 13.66
C SER A 45 12.78 3.43 14.31
N ARG A 46 12.54 3.13 15.60
CA ARG A 46 13.24 2.03 16.30
C ARG A 46 12.98 0.67 15.65
N HIS A 47 11.76 0.43 15.18
CA HIS A 47 11.43 -0.80 14.47
C HIS A 47 12.18 -0.89 13.12
N ILE A 48 12.19 0.19 12.35
CA ILE A 48 12.94 0.28 11.08
C ILE A 48 14.43 0.04 11.34
N GLU A 49 15.03 0.72 12.32
CA GLU A 49 16.43 0.53 12.72
C GLU A 49 16.72 -0.91 13.15
N THR A 50 15.77 -1.57 13.83
CA THR A 50 15.91 -2.98 14.22
C THR A 50 15.94 -3.89 12.98
N MET A 51 15.10 -3.61 11.98
CA MET A 51 15.06 -4.36 10.73
C MET A 51 16.32 -4.12 9.89
N GLU A 52 16.76 -2.87 9.78
CA GLU A 52 18.01 -2.52 9.09
C GLU A 52 19.22 -3.17 9.75
N ALA A 53 19.30 -3.15 11.08
CA ALA A 53 20.36 -3.81 11.85
C ALA A 53 20.36 -5.34 11.67
N ALA A 54 19.20 -5.93 11.41
CA ALA A 54 19.07 -7.36 11.07
C ALA A 54 19.41 -7.68 9.61
N GLY A 55 19.84 -6.68 8.81
CA GLY A 55 20.15 -6.84 7.40
C GLY A 55 18.91 -6.92 6.49
N VAL A 56 17.72 -6.70 7.04
CA VAL A 56 16.47 -6.67 6.27
C VAL A 56 16.37 -5.28 5.65
N GLN A 57 16.62 -5.19 4.34
CA GLN A 57 16.38 -3.97 3.58
C GLN A 57 14.91 -3.92 3.13
N PRO A 58 14.04 -3.10 3.75
CA PRO A 58 12.61 -3.08 3.41
C PRO A 58 12.34 -2.62 1.97
N GLY A 59 13.26 -1.89 1.34
CA GLY A 59 13.15 -1.45 -0.06
C GLY A 59 13.68 -2.44 -1.11
N ALA A 60 14.36 -3.51 -0.69
CA ALA A 60 15.01 -4.49 -1.56
C ALA A 60 14.74 -5.92 -1.04
N MET A 61 13.49 -6.19 -0.72
CA MET A 61 13.08 -7.49 -0.20
C MET A 61 13.08 -8.53 -1.33
N PHE A 62 14.18 -9.26 -1.48
CA PHE A 62 14.19 -10.48 -2.28
C PHE A 62 13.36 -11.54 -1.55
N TYR A 63 12.54 -12.30 -2.28
CA TYR A 63 11.65 -13.32 -1.69
C TYR A 63 12.39 -14.37 -0.84
N THR A 64 13.70 -14.53 -1.04
CA THR A 64 14.57 -15.39 -0.20
C THR A 64 14.76 -14.86 1.22
N GLU A 65 14.60 -13.56 1.46
CA GLU A 65 14.70 -12.95 2.78
C GLU A 65 13.36 -13.00 3.56
N LEU A 66 12.24 -13.35 2.90
CA LEU A 66 10.95 -13.60 3.59
C LEU A 66 11.05 -14.81 4.54
N GLU A 67 11.85 -15.82 4.19
CA GLU A 67 12.06 -17.02 5.00
C GLU A 67 12.81 -16.71 6.30
N ARG A 68 13.57 -15.60 6.34
CA ARG A 68 14.42 -15.21 7.46
C ARG A 68 13.79 -14.15 8.34
N LEU A 69 12.69 -13.54 7.90
CA LEU A 69 11.94 -12.64 8.74
C LEU A 69 11.37 -13.40 9.95
N PRO A 70 11.56 -12.91 11.20
CA PRO A 70 10.91 -13.46 12.38
C PRO A 70 9.40 -13.15 12.45
N LEU A 71 8.76 -12.82 11.31
CA LEU A 71 7.39 -12.31 11.22
C LEU A 71 6.32 -13.41 11.11
N ARG A 72 6.71 -14.69 11.10
CA ARG A 72 5.74 -15.77 11.01
C ARG A 72 5.23 -16.07 12.41
N SER A 73 4.02 -15.58 12.72
CA SER A 73 3.37 -15.94 13.98
C SER A 73 3.00 -17.41 13.97
N GLU A 74 3.20 -18.09 15.11
CA GLU A 74 2.83 -19.51 15.33
C GLU A 74 1.37 -19.81 14.90
N TRP A 75 0.48 -18.82 14.99
CA TRP A 75 -0.91 -18.94 14.57
C TRP A 75 -1.08 -19.15 13.05
N ILE A 76 -0.27 -18.49 12.23
CA ILE A 76 -0.32 -18.61 10.77
C ILE A 76 0.19 -19.99 10.34
N GLU A 77 1.20 -20.54 11.02
CA GLU A 77 1.72 -21.88 10.73
C GLU A 77 0.67 -22.97 10.97
N GLN A 78 -0.11 -22.87 12.04
CA GLN A 78 -1.14 -23.85 12.36
C GLN A 78 -2.36 -23.81 11.44
N HIS A 79 -2.67 -22.66 10.82
CA HIS A 79 -3.93 -22.46 10.09
C HIS A 79 -3.76 -22.33 8.57
N LEU A 80 -2.55 -22.11 8.06
CA LEU A 80 -2.31 -21.97 6.62
C LEU A 80 -1.85 -23.30 6.02
N VAL A 81 -2.80 -24.05 5.46
CA VAL A 81 -2.48 -25.17 4.56
C VAL A 81 -1.96 -24.58 3.26
N LEU A 82 -0.64 -24.58 3.10
CA LEU A 82 -0.03 -24.39 1.78
C LEU A 82 -0.40 -25.62 0.96
N TRP A 83 -1.09 -25.39 -0.15
CA TRP A 83 -1.68 -26.33 -1.10
C TRP A 83 -0.99 -27.72 -1.18
N PRO A 84 -1.74 -28.84 -1.27
CA PRO A 84 -1.17 -30.20 -1.31
C PRO A 84 -0.30 -30.46 -2.55
#